data_AF-A0A2D6ME31-F1
#
_entry.id   AF-A0A2D6ME31-F1
#
_cell.length_a   1.000
_cell.length_b   1.000
_cell.length_c   1.000
_cell.angle_alpha   90.00
_cell.angle_beta   90.00
_cell.angle_gamma   90.00
#
_symmetry.space_group_name_H-M   'P 1'
#
loop_
_entity.id
_entity.type
_entity.pdbx_description
1 polymer ?
#
loop_
_entity_poly.entity_id
_entity_poly.type
_entity_poly.pdbx_seq_one_letter_code
_entity_poly.pdbx_strand_id
1 'polypeptide(L)' 'MKKTMTCFKCKFTIYDKENYFEFTEFLDKKKVNTDYCHKVCWDKVKGGLNNTNEAMGMLRQLKQVFIKQGLFPEEKVVIK' A
#
# COMPACT_ATOMS: atom_id res chain seq x y z
N MET A 1 17.04 -11.89 17.63
CA MET A 1 16.90 -10.50 17.13
C MET A 1 15.42 -10.18 17.07
N LYS A 2 14.96 -9.06 17.65
CA LYS A 2 13.56 -8.62 17.49
C LYS A 2 13.37 -8.19 16.03
N LYS A 3 12.36 -8.70 15.32
CA LYS A 3 12.07 -8.18 13.97
C LYS A 3 11.49 -6.78 14.13
N THR A 4 12.04 -5.86 13.37
CA THR A 4 11.57 -4.48 13.27
C THR A 4 11.32 -4.19 11.81
N MET A 5 10.12 -3.74 11.48
CA MET A 5 9.74 -3.36 10.13
C MET A 5 9.43 -1.87 10.09
N THR A 6 9.38 -1.27 8.90
CA THR A 6 8.99 0.14 8.76
C THR A 6 7.60 0.21 8.16
N CYS A 7 6.70 0.96 8.80
CA CYS A 7 5.38 1.21 8.26
C CYS A 7 5.48 2.09 7.02
N PHE A 8 5.03 1.59 5.85
CA PHE A 8 5.09 2.38 4.61
C PHE A 8 4.23 3.65 4.68
N LYS A 9 3.18 3.66 5.53
CA LYS A 9 2.24 4.77 5.66
C LYS A 9 2.74 5.89 6.58
N CYS A 10 3.16 5.57 7.80
CA CYS A 10 3.56 6.58 8.79
C CYS A 10 5.08 6.71 8.95
N LYS A 11 5.86 5.86 8.28
CA LYS A 11 7.34 5.81 8.32
C LYS A 11 7.94 5.49 9.69
N PHE A 12 7.12 5.17 10.69
CA PHE A 12 7.57 4.70 12.00
C PHE A 12 7.85 3.20 12.01
N THR A 13 8.72 2.80 12.93
CA THR A 13 9.05 1.41 13.18
C THR A 13 7.84 0.65 13.73
N ILE A 14 7.63 -0.55 13.20
CA ILE A 14 6.72 -1.59 13.70
C ILE A 14 7.58 -2.55 14.51
N TYR A 15 7.23 -2.73 15.79
CA TYR A 15 7.85 -3.71 16.65
C TYR A 15 7.06 -5.04 16.62
N ASP A 16 7.74 -6.18 16.79
CA ASP A 16 7.13 -7.53 16.78
C ASP A 16 5.87 -7.73 17.65
N LYS A 17 5.69 -6.91 18.69
CA LYS A 17 4.52 -6.99 19.59
C LYS A 17 3.31 -6.18 19.10
N GLU A 18 3.47 -5.40 18.04
CA GLU A 18 2.42 -4.54 17.51
C GLU A 18 1.57 -5.29 16.47
N ASN A 19 0.31 -4.90 16.35
CA ASN A 19 -0.55 -5.40 15.28
C ASN A 19 -0.22 -4.69 13.96
N TYR A 20 0.11 -5.44 12.91
CA TYR A 20 0.42 -4.91 11.58
C TYR A 20 -0.16 -5.79 10.46
N PHE A 21 -0.19 -5.23 9.26
CA PHE A 21 -0.48 -5.94 8.01
C PHE A 21 0.80 -6.07 7.18
N GLU A 22 0.97 -7.21 6.54
CA GLU A 22 2.00 -7.48 5.53
C GLU A 22 1.37 -7.44 4.13
N PHE A 23 1.99 -6.69 3.23
CA PHE A 23 1.59 -6.56 1.83
C PHE A 23 2.70 -7.18 0.98
N THR A 24 2.52 -8.43 0.60
CA THR A 24 3.50 -9.16 -0.22
C THR A 24 3.15 -9.09 -1.70
N GLU A 25 4.14 -8.72 -2.51
CA GLU A 25 4.05 -8.72 -3.96
C GLU A 25 4.69 -9.97 -4.54
N PHE A 26 4.04 -10.57 -5.53
CA PHE A 26 4.54 -11.73 -6.26
C PHE A 26 4.57 -11.43 -7.76
N LEU A 27 5.71 -11.74 -8.39
CA LEU A 27 5.89 -11.73 -9.84
C LEU A 27 6.31 -13.14 -10.27
N ASP A 28 5.63 -13.73 -11.26
CA ASP A 28 5.91 -15.10 -11.73
C ASP A 28 6.01 -16.14 -10.59
N LYS A 29 5.09 -16.04 -9.62
CA LYS A 29 5.04 -16.88 -8.40
C LYS A 29 6.24 -16.71 -7.45
N LYS A 30 7.15 -15.75 -7.70
CA LYS A 30 8.25 -15.39 -6.81
C LYS A 30 7.88 -14.16 -6.00
N LYS A 31 8.16 -14.21 -4.70
CA LYS A 31 8.02 -13.07 -3.79
C LYS A 31 9.06 -12.00 -4.19
N VAL A 32 8.59 -10.82 -4.61
CA VAL A 32 9.47 -9.73 -5.09
C VAL A 32 9.57 -8.58 -4.09
N ASN A 33 8.49 -8.27 -3.37
CA ASN A 33 8.51 -7.18 -2.40
C ASN A 33 7.61 -7.50 -1.20
N THR A 34 7.88 -6.84 -0.08
CA THR A 34 7.04 -6.90 1.12
C THR A 34 7.06 -5.59 1.85
N ASP A 35 5.90 -4.96 1.89
CA ASP A 35 5.65 -3.74 2.65
C ASP A 35 4.84 -4.04 3.91
N TYR A 36 5.01 -3.20 4.92
CA TYR A 36 4.36 -3.36 6.21
C TYR A 36 3.58 -2.11 6.61
N CYS A 37 2.47 -2.27 7.32
CA CYS A 37 1.67 -1.15 7.80
C CYS A 37 1.10 -1.44 9.19
N HIS A 38 1.21 -0.50 10.13
CA HIS A 38 0.52 -0.62 11.41
C HIS A 38 -0.98 -0.83 11.19
N LYS A 39 -1.61 -1.68 12.00
CA LYS A 39 -3.07 -1.92 11.93
C LYS A 39 -3.87 -0.62 12.03
N VAL A 40 -3.49 0.28 12.94
CA VAL A 40 -4.14 1.60 13.08
C VAL A 40 -4.01 2.47 11.82
N CYS A 41 -2.88 2.39 11.12
CA CYS A 41 -2.68 3.12 9.87
C CYS A 41 -3.56 2.52 8.76
N TRP A 42 -3.64 1.20 8.68
CA TRP A 42 -4.50 0.51 7.72
C TRP A 42 -5.98 0.73 7.99
N ASP A 43 -6.41 0.71 9.25
CA ASP A 43 -7.81 0.96 9.64
C ASP A 43 -8.24 2.39 9.28
N LYS A 44 -7.35 3.38 9.43
CA LYS A 44 -7.60 4.76 8.93
C LYS A 44 -7.75 4.80 7.41
N VAL A 45 -6.90 4.08 6.69
CA VAL A 45 -7.00 3.97 5.22
C VAL A 45 -8.35 3.35 4.82
N LYS A 46 -8.74 2.23 5.44
CA LYS A 46 -10.04 1.58 5.18
C LYS A 46 -11.23 2.46 5.54
N GLY A 47 -11.18 3.17 6.67
CA GLY A 47 -12.21 4.12 7.06
C GLY A 47 -12.39 5.26 6.06
N GLY A 48 -11.28 5.78 5.50
CA GLY A 48 -11.31 6.76 4.42
C GLY A 48 -11.81 6.20 3.08
N LEU A 49 -11.54 4.92 2.79
CA LEU A 49 -12.05 4.26 1.58
C LEU A 49 -13.58 4.07 1.59
N ASN A 50 -14.18 3.87 2.77
CA ASN A 50 -15.62 3.71 2.92
C ASN A 50 -16.41 5.03 2.76
N ASN A 51 -15.76 6.20 2.84
CA ASN A 51 -16.37 7.52 2.64
C ASN A 51 -16.03 8.05 1.24
N THR A 52 -16.91 7.80 0.27
CA THR A 52 -16.58 7.47 -1.12
C THR A 52 -16.25 8.62 -2.08
N ASN A 53 -15.75 9.78 -1.62
CA ASN A 53 -15.22 10.84 -2.51
C ASN A 53 -13.71 11.05 -2.36
N GLU A 54 -13.16 10.99 -1.14
CA GLU A 54 -11.71 11.02 -0.92
C GLU A 54 -11.04 9.69 -1.32
N ALA A 55 -11.77 8.59 -1.20
CA ALA A 55 -11.36 7.25 -1.61
C ALA A 55 -10.88 7.23 -3.08
N MET A 56 -11.60 7.91 -3.98
CA MET A 56 -11.23 8.00 -5.39
C MET A 56 -9.93 8.78 -5.62
N GLY A 57 -9.69 9.84 -4.84
CA GLY A 57 -8.43 10.60 -4.89
C GLY A 57 -7.24 9.81 -4.35
N MET A 58 -7.44 9.10 -3.24
CA MET A 58 -6.41 8.24 -2.64
C MET A 58 -6.14 7.00 -3.50
N LEU A 59 -7.15 6.39 -4.11
CA LEU A 59 -6.99 5.29 -5.06
C LEU A 59 -6.26 5.76 -6.33
N ARG A 60 -6.51 6.99 -6.80
CA ARG A 60 -5.73 7.58 -7.90
C ARG A 60 -4.25 7.75 -7.53
N GLN A 61 -3.95 8.23 -6.33
CA GLN A 61 -2.56 8.36 -5.87
C GLN A 61 -1.88 7.00 -5.68
N LEU A 62 -2.57 6.03 -5.06
CA LEU A 62 -2.08 4.66 -4.92
C LEU A 62 -1.86 4.01 -6.29
N LYS A 63 -2.81 4.17 -7.21
CA LYS A 63 -2.68 3.72 -8.60
C LYS A 63 -1.46 4.35 -9.27
N GLN A 64 -1.18 5.64 -9.08
CA GLN A 64 0.03 6.26 -9.61
C GLN A 64 1.32 5.73 -8.98
N VAL A 65 1.32 5.42 -7.68
CA VAL A 65 2.47 4.77 -7.03
C VAL A 65 2.70 3.39 -7.63
N PHE A 66 1.63 2.60 -7.82
CA PHE A 66 1.71 1.28 -8.43
C PHE A 66 2.11 1.32 -9.92
N ILE A 67 1.64 2.29 -10.70
CA ILE A 67 2.10 2.51 -12.08
C ILE A 67 3.60 2.86 -12.10
N LYS A 68 4.06 3.77 -11.24
CA LYS A 68 5.48 4.13 -11.13
C LYS A 68 6.37 2.97 -10.71
N GLN A 69 5.82 2.03 -9.96
CA GLN A 69 6.51 0.79 -9.55
C GLN A 69 6.41 -0.32 -10.61
N GLY A 70 5.77 -0.08 -11.76
CA GLY A 70 5.62 -1.06 -12.84
C GLY A 70 4.58 -2.15 -12.56
N LEU A 71 3.80 -2.01 -11.48
CA LEU A 71 2.80 -2.96 -11.01
C LEU A 71 1.49 -2.90 -11.80
N PHE A 72 1.18 -1.74 -12.37
CA PHE A 72 0.05 -1.57 -13.26
C PHE A 72 0.49 -0.96 -14.59
N PRO A 73 -0.08 -1.40 -15.72
CA PRO A 73 0.18 -0.79 -17.01
C PRO A 73 -0.30 0.67 -17.01
N GLU A 74 0.47 1.54 -17.67
CA GLU A 74 0.05 2.93 -17.89
C GLU A 74 -1.24 2.97 -18.72
N GLU A 75 -2.30 3.57 -18.16
CA GLU A 75 -3.51 3.87 -18.93
C GLU A 75 -3.23 5.02 -19.90
N LYS A 76 -3.01 4.70 -21.17
CA LYS A 76 -3.07 5.69 -22.26
C LYS A 76 -4.55 6.00 -22.56
N VAL A 77 -5.02 7.16 -22.13
CA VAL A 77 -6.31 7.69 -22.60
C VAL A 77 -6.10 8.23 -24.01
N VAL A 78 -6.56 7.48 -25.02
CA VAL A 78 -6.64 7.96 -26.40
C VAL A 78 -7.92 8.78 -26.54
N ILE A 79 -7.78 10.10 -26.58
CA ILE A 79 -8.88 11.01 -26.96
C ILE A 79 -8.91 11.02 -28.49
N LYS A 80 -10.03 10.61 -29.09
CA LYS A 80 -10.28 10.76 -30.53
C LYS A 80 -10.97 12.09 -30.80
#